data_AF-A0AAX2H7G7-F1
#
_entry.id   AF-A0AAX2H7G7-F1
#
_cell.length_a   1.000
_cell.length_b   1.000
_cell.length_c   1.000
_cell.angle_alpha   90.00
_cell.angle_beta   90.00
_cell.angle_gamma   90.00
#
_symmetry.space_group_name_H-M   'P 1'
#
loop_
_entity.id
_entity.type
_entity.pdbx_description
1 polymer ?
#
loop_
_entity_poly.entity_id
_entity_poly.type
_entity_poly.pdbx_seq_one_letter_code
_entity_poly.pdbx_strand_id
1 'polypeptide(L)'
;MPWYKAGTVKTTNNSNAIIGTGTAFIANARTGDAFRGPDGAWYEVTNIASDTALSISPNYQGPTVAAGGYALAPMQGYVKDLADQVRAIVQQWGATLAGLGPLSSVSIAPIANGGTGSNSAPGARTALGLGTAATANLTSSPDDYGKGKVLQVGALGWNGGNSLSMAASGDANLLGISGIYLYSNGGQNVPAGVFPHVRLTTAAPGYQTQEAISSSPNPRYMMRNQYGGSFSPWVEFYHSGNTTRAADGTLKAI
;
A
#
# COMPACT_ATOMS: atom_id res chain seq x y z
N MET A 1 -7.36 -23.37 -46.33
CA MET A 1 -7.68 -24.70 -46.90
C MET A 1 -8.29 -24.47 -48.27
N PRO A 2 -7.79 -25.15 -49.33
CA PRO A 2 -8.30 -24.95 -50.68
C PRO A 2 -9.74 -25.48 -50.78
N TRP A 3 -10.61 -24.70 -51.43
CA TRP A 3 -11.98 -25.15 -51.71
C TRP A 3 -11.97 -26.40 -52.57
N TYR A 4 -12.91 -27.31 -52.27
CA TYR A 4 -13.02 -28.57 -53.00
C TYR A 4 -13.61 -28.31 -54.39
N LYS A 5 -12.90 -28.78 -55.42
CA LYS A 5 -13.20 -28.53 -56.85
C LYS A 5 -12.80 -29.68 -57.77
N ALA A 6 -12.55 -30.86 -57.22
CA ALA A 6 -12.18 -32.02 -58.01
C ALA A 6 -13.41 -32.55 -58.77
N GLY A 7 -13.22 -32.95 -60.03
CA GLY A 7 -14.31 -33.38 -60.89
C GLY A 7 -15.13 -32.24 -61.49
N THR A 8 -16.23 -32.58 -62.14
CA THR A 8 -17.17 -31.64 -62.76
C THR A 8 -18.60 -31.91 -62.29
N VAL A 9 -19.46 -30.90 -62.39
CA VAL A 9 -20.88 -31.02 -62.04
C VAL A 9 -21.79 -30.78 -63.24
N LYS A 10 -22.83 -31.59 -63.36
CA LYS A 10 -24.00 -31.32 -64.18
C LYS A 10 -24.97 -30.48 -63.35
N THR A 11 -25.31 -29.31 -63.87
CA THR A 11 -26.31 -28.40 -63.31
C THR A 11 -27.45 -28.23 -64.31
N THR A 12 -28.69 -28.26 -63.83
CA THR A 12 -29.88 -28.09 -64.69
C THR A 12 -30.60 -26.83 -64.26
N ASN A 13 -30.93 -25.97 -65.22
CA ASN A 13 -31.64 -24.72 -64.92
C ASN A 13 -32.93 -25.00 -64.13
N ASN A 14 -33.17 -24.19 -63.11
CA ASN A 14 -34.29 -24.25 -62.19
C ASN A 14 -34.42 -25.57 -61.41
N SER A 15 -33.32 -26.31 -61.24
CA SER A 15 -33.25 -27.51 -60.41
C SER A 15 -32.35 -27.29 -59.20
N ASN A 16 -32.68 -27.90 -58.06
CA ASN A 16 -31.79 -27.93 -56.90
C ASN A 16 -30.77 -29.08 -56.96
N ALA A 17 -30.89 -30.01 -57.91
CA ALA A 17 -30.04 -31.21 -57.96
C ALA A 17 -28.73 -30.93 -58.70
N ILE A 18 -27.60 -31.19 -58.02
CA ILE A 18 -26.26 -31.10 -58.57
C ILE A 18 -25.67 -32.51 -58.65
N ILE A 19 -25.33 -32.96 -59.87
CA ILE A 19 -24.79 -34.30 -60.11
C ILE A 19 -23.31 -34.22 -60.50
N GLY A 20 -22.44 -34.76 -59.67
CA GLY A 20 -20.99 -34.76 -59.86
C GLY A 20 -20.48 -35.94 -60.67
N THR A 21 -19.33 -35.76 -61.35
CA THR A 21 -18.52 -36.81 -61.95
C THR A 21 -17.07 -36.63 -61.49
N GLY A 22 -16.49 -37.67 -60.89
CA GLY A 22 -15.17 -37.58 -60.26
C GLY A 22 -15.14 -36.73 -58.98
N THR A 23 -16.28 -36.57 -58.32
CA THR A 23 -16.45 -35.81 -57.07
C THR A 23 -16.53 -36.74 -55.85
N ALA A 24 -16.34 -36.17 -54.66
CA ALA A 24 -16.40 -36.82 -53.36
C ALA A 24 -17.07 -35.88 -52.33
N PHE A 25 -18.35 -35.58 -52.52
CA PHE A 25 -19.07 -34.56 -51.75
C PHE A 25 -19.25 -34.88 -50.27
N ILE A 26 -19.47 -36.13 -49.87
CA ILE A 26 -19.71 -36.46 -48.46
C ILE A 26 -18.47 -36.17 -47.62
N ALA A 27 -17.30 -36.51 -48.16
CA ALA A 27 -16.04 -36.30 -47.46
C ALA A 27 -15.61 -34.81 -47.40
N ASN A 28 -16.21 -33.94 -48.22
CA ASN A 28 -15.69 -32.59 -48.47
C ASN A 28 -16.70 -31.44 -48.29
N ALA A 29 -17.95 -31.72 -47.91
CA ALA A 29 -18.96 -30.69 -47.66
C ALA A 29 -19.97 -31.12 -46.58
N ARG A 30 -20.74 -30.16 -46.08
CA ARG A 30 -21.85 -30.34 -45.12
C ARG A 30 -23.06 -29.53 -45.54
N THR A 31 -24.24 -29.90 -45.05
CA THR A 31 -25.44 -29.05 -45.15
C THR A 31 -25.18 -27.71 -44.44
N GLY A 32 -25.58 -26.61 -45.08
CA GLY A 32 -25.28 -25.25 -44.67
C GLY A 32 -24.01 -24.68 -45.32
N ASP A 33 -23.22 -25.48 -46.05
CA ASP A 33 -22.03 -25.00 -46.78
C ASP A 33 -22.41 -24.29 -48.08
N ALA A 34 -21.49 -23.49 -48.64
CA ALA A 34 -21.69 -22.73 -49.86
C ALA A 34 -21.20 -23.53 -51.06
N PHE A 35 -22.06 -23.66 -52.05
CA PHE A 35 -21.75 -24.20 -53.37
C PHE A 35 -21.67 -23.06 -54.38
N ARG A 36 -20.58 -23.02 -55.15
CA ARG A 36 -20.43 -22.12 -56.29
C ARG A 36 -20.68 -22.88 -57.59
N GLY A 37 -21.75 -22.52 -58.29
CA GLY A 37 -22.12 -23.15 -59.55
C GLY A 37 -21.23 -22.75 -60.73
N PRO A 38 -21.34 -23.45 -61.87
CA PRO A 38 -20.63 -23.11 -63.11
C PRO A 38 -21.02 -21.73 -63.69
N ASP A 39 -22.20 -21.24 -63.33
CA ASP A 39 -22.68 -19.87 -63.56
C ASP A 39 -21.94 -18.82 -62.70
N GLY A 40 -21.10 -19.26 -61.76
CA GLY A 40 -20.34 -18.42 -60.85
C GLY A 40 -21.14 -17.91 -59.65
N ALA A 41 -22.43 -18.27 -59.53
CA ALA A 41 -23.31 -17.85 -58.46
C ALA A 41 -23.18 -18.74 -57.21
N TRP A 42 -23.61 -18.21 -56.08
CA TRP A 42 -23.52 -18.85 -54.77
C TRP A 42 -24.86 -19.39 -54.31
N TYR A 43 -24.81 -20.60 -53.76
CA TYR A 43 -25.97 -21.33 -53.29
C TYR A 43 -25.66 -22.01 -51.95
N GLU A 44 -26.65 -22.16 -51.10
CA GLU A 44 -26.54 -22.93 -49.86
C GLU A 44 -26.78 -24.41 -50.15
N VAL A 45 -25.88 -25.28 -49.70
CA VAL A 45 -26.07 -26.73 -49.74
C VAL A 45 -27.11 -27.11 -48.70
N THR A 46 -28.24 -27.65 -49.15
CA THR A 46 -29.34 -28.03 -48.25
C THR A 46 -29.34 -29.52 -47.93
N ASN A 47 -28.71 -30.35 -48.76
CA ASN A 47 -28.56 -31.79 -48.54
C ASN A 47 -27.37 -32.37 -49.31
N ILE A 48 -26.77 -33.45 -48.81
CA ILE A 48 -25.73 -34.22 -49.51
C ILE A 48 -26.16 -35.69 -49.53
N ALA A 49 -26.56 -36.18 -50.70
CA ALA A 49 -27.16 -37.50 -50.85
C ALA A 49 -26.12 -38.60 -51.13
N SER A 50 -25.02 -38.27 -51.82
CA SER A 50 -23.89 -39.18 -52.08
C SER A 50 -22.63 -38.39 -52.45
N ASP A 51 -21.51 -39.09 -52.67
CA ASP A 51 -20.26 -38.48 -53.15
C ASP A 51 -20.39 -37.77 -54.51
N THR A 52 -21.45 -38.07 -55.26
CA THR A 52 -21.74 -37.52 -56.58
C THR A 52 -23.10 -36.82 -56.68
N ALA A 53 -23.81 -36.59 -55.57
CA ALA A 53 -25.10 -35.91 -55.60
C ALA A 53 -25.32 -35.04 -54.35
N LEU A 54 -25.61 -33.75 -54.57
CA LEU A 54 -26.01 -32.80 -53.52
C LEU A 54 -27.17 -31.92 -53.98
N SER A 55 -27.84 -31.26 -53.04
CA SER A 55 -28.93 -30.33 -53.29
C SER A 55 -28.61 -28.93 -52.78
N ILE A 56 -29.09 -27.91 -53.50
CA ILE A 56 -28.81 -26.49 -53.21
C ILE A 56 -30.07 -25.63 -53.08
N SER A 57 -29.96 -24.46 -52.45
CA SER A 57 -30.98 -23.41 -52.36
C SER A 57 -30.36 -22.01 -52.57
N PRO A 58 -31.00 -21.10 -53.33
CA PRO A 58 -32.16 -21.35 -54.20
C PRO A 58 -31.82 -22.36 -55.32
N ASN A 59 -32.83 -22.79 -56.10
CA ASN A 59 -32.58 -23.66 -57.27
C ASN A 59 -31.54 -23.01 -58.21
N TYR A 60 -30.80 -23.81 -58.97
CA TYR A 60 -29.79 -23.33 -59.90
C TYR A 60 -30.39 -22.38 -60.95
N GLN A 61 -29.82 -21.18 -61.06
CA GLN A 61 -30.38 -20.09 -61.88
C GLN A 61 -29.69 -19.94 -63.23
N GLY A 62 -28.53 -20.57 -63.43
CA GLY A 62 -27.78 -20.51 -64.67
C GLY A 62 -28.32 -21.44 -65.78
N PRO A 63 -27.79 -21.31 -67.02
CA PRO A 63 -28.08 -22.24 -68.10
C PRO A 63 -27.70 -23.68 -67.73
N THR A 64 -28.43 -24.68 -68.24
CA THR A 64 -28.09 -26.09 -68.02
C THR A 64 -26.70 -26.40 -68.58
N VAL A 65 -25.81 -26.89 -67.72
CA VAL A 65 -24.43 -27.26 -68.08
C VAL A 65 -24.23 -28.74 -67.80
N ALA A 66 -23.81 -29.49 -68.81
CA ALA A 66 -23.61 -30.94 -68.70
C ALA A 66 -22.36 -31.32 -67.88
N ALA A 67 -21.30 -30.50 -67.93
CA ALA A 67 -20.07 -30.68 -67.17
C ALA A 67 -19.40 -29.33 -66.92
N GLY A 68 -19.67 -28.72 -65.76
CA GLY A 68 -19.15 -27.43 -65.36
C GLY A 68 -18.19 -27.51 -64.18
N GLY A 69 -17.32 -26.51 -64.06
CA GLY A 69 -16.50 -26.31 -62.86
C GLY A 69 -17.33 -25.79 -61.68
N TYR A 70 -16.94 -26.14 -60.47
CA TYR A 70 -17.62 -25.73 -59.23
C TYR A 70 -16.63 -25.55 -58.08
N ALA A 71 -17.13 -25.07 -56.95
CA ALA A 71 -16.41 -25.13 -55.68
C ALA A 71 -17.36 -25.30 -54.48
N LEU A 72 -16.87 -25.91 -53.40
CA LEU A 72 -17.56 -26.01 -52.10
C LEU A 72 -16.76 -25.33 -50.98
N ALA A 73 -17.45 -24.57 -50.13
CA ALA A 73 -16.88 -23.78 -49.04
C ALA A 73 -17.70 -23.87 -47.73
N PRO A 74 -17.11 -24.23 -46.57
CA PRO A 74 -17.89 -24.41 -45.32
C PRO A 74 -18.45 -23.14 -44.64
N MET A 75 -19.65 -23.19 -44.02
CA MET A 75 -20.21 -22.11 -43.15
C MET A 75 -20.50 -22.55 -41.70
N GLN A 76 -20.14 -21.72 -40.71
CA GLN A 76 -20.31 -22.02 -39.27
C GLN A 76 -21.32 -21.07 -38.58
N GLY A 77 -22.53 -21.55 -38.26
CA GLY A 77 -23.61 -20.76 -37.60
C GLY A 77 -23.69 -20.87 -36.07
N TYR A 78 -23.81 -22.10 -35.53
CA TYR A 78 -24.00 -22.35 -34.08
C TYR A 78 -22.83 -21.95 -33.17
N VAL A 79 -21.64 -21.75 -33.74
CA VAL A 79 -20.44 -21.34 -33.02
C VAL A 79 -20.49 -19.84 -32.65
N LYS A 80 -21.33 -19.04 -33.33
CA LYS A 80 -21.31 -17.59 -33.22
C LYS A 80 -21.87 -17.06 -31.90
N ASP A 81 -23.02 -17.54 -31.45
CA ASP A 81 -23.66 -17.01 -30.23
C ASP A 81 -22.87 -17.36 -28.96
N LEU A 82 -22.37 -18.60 -28.87
CA LEU A 82 -21.48 -19.02 -27.79
C LEU A 82 -20.17 -18.22 -27.81
N ALA A 83 -19.59 -17.99 -28.99
CA ALA A 83 -18.39 -17.18 -29.12
C ALA A 83 -18.63 -15.72 -28.70
N ASP A 84 -19.80 -15.16 -29.01
CA ASP A 84 -20.15 -13.79 -28.63
C ASP A 84 -20.36 -13.67 -27.10
N GLN A 85 -20.98 -14.66 -26.45
CA GLN A 85 -21.13 -14.70 -24.99
C GLN A 85 -19.80 -14.87 -24.25
N VAL A 86 -18.94 -15.79 -24.70
CA VAL A 86 -17.60 -15.98 -24.13
C VAL A 86 -16.74 -14.73 -24.35
N ARG A 87 -16.87 -14.10 -25.52
CA ARG A 87 -16.20 -12.82 -25.80
C ARG A 87 -16.66 -11.73 -24.85
N ALA A 88 -17.95 -11.62 -24.54
CA ALA A 88 -18.46 -10.62 -23.59
C ALA A 88 -17.85 -10.82 -22.18
N ILE A 89 -17.76 -12.07 -21.72
CA ILE A 89 -17.13 -12.40 -20.43
C ILE A 89 -15.64 -12.03 -20.43
N VAL A 90 -14.90 -12.40 -21.47
CA VAL A 90 -13.47 -12.09 -21.58
C VAL A 90 -13.24 -10.58 -21.69
N GLN A 91 -14.12 -9.85 -22.38
CA GLN A 91 -14.02 -8.38 -22.48
C GLN A 91 -14.29 -7.69 -21.14
N GLN A 92 -15.28 -8.15 -20.39
CA GLN A 92 -15.64 -7.54 -19.11
C GLN A 92 -14.69 -7.95 -17.98
N TRP A 93 -14.26 -9.21 -17.94
CA TRP A 93 -13.59 -9.81 -16.79
C TRP A 93 -12.19 -10.35 -17.07
N GLY A 94 -11.80 -10.50 -18.34
CA GLY A 94 -10.49 -11.05 -18.68
C GLY A 94 -9.34 -10.22 -18.10
N ALA A 95 -9.46 -8.89 -18.15
CA ALA A 95 -8.50 -8.00 -17.52
C ALA A 95 -8.49 -8.14 -15.99
N THR A 96 -9.65 -8.19 -15.34
CA THR A 96 -9.77 -8.33 -13.88
C THR A 96 -9.21 -9.65 -13.37
N LEU A 97 -9.52 -10.76 -14.06
CA LEU A 97 -9.09 -12.10 -13.68
C LEU A 97 -7.59 -12.29 -13.88
N ALA A 98 -7.06 -11.80 -14.99
CA ALA A 98 -5.61 -11.72 -15.20
C ALA A 98 -4.93 -10.85 -14.13
N GLY A 99 -5.61 -9.78 -13.68
CA GLY A 99 -5.13 -8.86 -12.65
C GLY A 99 -4.97 -9.45 -11.24
N LEU A 100 -5.50 -10.65 -10.98
CA LEU A 100 -5.34 -11.31 -9.67
C LEU A 100 -3.92 -11.85 -9.43
N GLY A 101 -3.16 -12.19 -10.48
CA GLY A 101 -1.77 -12.62 -10.34
C GLY A 101 -1.59 -13.77 -9.33
N PRO A 102 -0.57 -13.73 -8.43
CA PRO A 102 -0.31 -14.80 -7.46
C PRO A 102 -1.46 -15.11 -6.51
N LEU A 103 -2.30 -14.12 -6.17
CA LEU A 103 -3.50 -14.29 -5.33
C LEU A 103 -4.49 -15.31 -5.91
N SER A 104 -4.44 -15.54 -7.24
CA SER A 104 -5.26 -16.57 -7.88
C SER A 104 -4.87 -18.00 -7.50
N SER A 105 -3.68 -18.19 -6.90
CA SER A 105 -3.05 -19.50 -6.67
C SER A 105 -2.58 -19.74 -5.24
N VAL A 106 -2.63 -18.71 -4.39
CA VAL A 106 -2.30 -18.81 -2.97
C VAL A 106 -3.55 -18.69 -2.12
N SER A 107 -3.56 -19.37 -0.98
CA SER A 107 -4.68 -19.35 -0.04
C SER A 107 -4.66 -18.19 0.94
N ILE A 108 -3.54 -17.48 1.08
CA ILE A 108 -3.39 -16.27 1.92
C ILE A 108 -2.91 -15.15 1.00
N ALA A 109 -3.40 -13.93 1.20
CA ALA A 109 -2.70 -12.71 0.80
C ALA A 109 -1.74 -12.38 1.94
N PRO A 110 -0.53 -12.99 2.04
CA PRO A 110 0.46 -12.50 2.98
C PRO A 110 0.62 -11.01 2.73
N ILE A 111 1.18 -10.30 3.69
CA ILE A 111 1.58 -8.91 3.46
C ILE A 111 2.33 -8.80 2.10
N ALA A 112 3.04 -9.87 1.68
CA ALA A 112 3.69 -10.06 0.39
C ALA A 112 2.80 -10.14 -0.88
N ASN A 113 1.50 -10.45 -0.79
CA ASN A 113 0.59 -10.59 -1.93
C ASN A 113 -0.62 -9.62 -1.84
N GLY A 114 -0.47 -8.43 -1.25
CA GLY A 114 -1.57 -7.44 -1.08
C GLY A 114 -2.22 -7.46 0.32
N GLY A 115 -1.61 -8.18 1.25
CA GLY A 115 -2.18 -8.55 2.55
C GLY A 115 -2.27 -7.46 3.61
N THR A 116 -1.67 -6.27 3.45
CA THR A 116 -1.96 -5.17 4.39
C THR A 116 -3.45 -4.79 4.36
N GLY A 117 -4.16 -5.16 3.29
CA GLY A 117 -5.62 -5.13 3.23
C GLY A 117 -6.22 -3.73 3.32
N SER A 118 -5.41 -2.69 3.18
CA SER A 118 -5.85 -1.32 3.32
C SER A 118 -5.35 -0.46 2.19
N ASN A 119 -6.26 0.36 1.67
CA ASN A 119 -5.94 1.47 0.77
C ASN A 119 -5.55 2.75 1.56
N SER A 120 -5.33 2.65 2.87
CA SER A 120 -5.07 3.80 3.74
C SER A 120 -3.89 3.56 4.68
N ALA A 121 -3.11 4.62 4.95
CA ALA A 121 -1.95 4.53 5.83
C ALA A 121 -2.28 4.14 7.28
N PRO A 122 -3.37 4.64 7.91
CA PRO A 122 -3.80 4.12 9.20
C PRO A 122 -4.11 2.64 9.15
N GLY A 123 -4.87 2.18 8.15
CA GLY A 123 -5.23 0.77 8.03
C GLY A 123 -4.02 -0.14 7.77
N ALA A 124 -3.03 0.33 7.01
CA ALA A 124 -1.80 -0.43 6.79
C ALA A 124 -0.93 -0.57 8.06
N ARG A 125 -0.84 0.49 8.89
CA ARG A 125 -0.13 0.42 10.19
C ARG A 125 -0.82 -0.52 11.17
N THR A 126 -2.15 -0.47 11.20
CA THR A 126 -2.97 -1.43 11.94
C THR A 126 -2.70 -2.85 11.45
N ALA A 127 -2.64 -3.09 10.13
CA ALA A 127 -2.37 -4.42 9.55
C ALA A 127 -0.96 -4.95 9.85
N LEU A 128 -0.02 -4.07 10.21
CA LEU A 128 1.35 -4.41 10.58
C LEU A 128 1.53 -4.53 12.11
N GLY A 129 0.48 -4.33 12.91
CA GLY A 129 0.57 -4.39 14.38
C GLY A 129 1.37 -3.25 14.99
N LEU A 130 1.47 -2.13 14.30
CA LEU A 130 2.27 -1.00 14.75
C LEU A 130 1.52 -0.18 15.81
N GLY A 131 2.22 0.16 16.89
CA GLY A 131 1.68 1.00 17.96
C GLY A 131 1.64 2.49 17.62
N THR A 132 1.17 3.30 18.57
CA THR A 132 1.02 4.76 18.42
C THR A 132 2.32 5.50 18.09
N ALA A 133 3.47 4.93 18.48
CA ALA A 133 4.78 5.44 18.10
C ALA A 133 4.96 5.53 16.57
N ALA A 134 4.33 4.63 15.79
CA ALA A 134 4.39 4.66 14.32
C ALA A 134 3.62 5.82 13.68
N THR A 135 2.92 6.62 14.47
CA THR A 135 2.22 7.85 14.04
C THR A 135 2.81 9.12 14.65
N ALA A 136 3.73 8.99 15.59
CA ALA A 136 4.32 10.10 16.31
C ALA A 136 5.63 10.53 15.64
N ASN A 137 5.91 11.84 15.65
CA ASN A 137 7.21 12.35 15.24
C ASN A 137 8.25 12.06 16.33
N LEU A 138 9.50 11.83 15.94
CA LEU A 138 10.61 11.84 16.89
C LEU A 138 10.88 13.27 17.37
N THR A 139 11.46 13.40 18.56
CA THR A 139 12.15 14.65 18.94
C THR A 139 13.25 14.98 17.91
N SER A 140 13.43 16.25 17.54
CA SER A 140 14.43 16.67 16.54
C SER A 140 15.70 17.28 17.13
N SER A 141 15.66 17.66 18.41
CA SER A 141 16.78 18.21 19.17
C SER A 141 16.60 17.90 20.66
N PRO A 142 17.67 18.03 21.49
CA PRO A 142 17.55 17.81 22.93
C PRO A 142 16.51 18.69 23.61
N ASP A 143 16.26 19.89 23.10
CA ASP A 143 15.30 20.89 23.58
C ASP A 143 13.96 20.87 22.82
N ASP A 144 13.64 19.80 22.11
CA ASP A 144 12.35 19.64 21.44
C ASP A 144 11.27 19.15 22.42
N TYR A 145 10.53 20.10 22.99
CA TYR A 145 9.46 19.84 23.95
C TYR A 145 8.10 19.55 23.30
N GLY A 146 8.06 19.23 22.01
CA GLY A 146 6.82 19.00 21.27
C GLY A 146 5.99 17.86 21.86
N LYS A 147 4.76 18.15 22.31
CA LYS A 147 3.83 17.15 22.84
C LYS A 147 3.52 16.06 21.80
N GLY A 148 3.45 14.81 22.25
CA GLY A 148 3.06 13.67 21.41
C GLY A 148 4.21 13.11 20.55
N LYS A 149 5.43 13.59 20.77
CA LYS A 149 6.64 13.05 20.13
C LYS A 149 7.18 11.83 20.87
N VAL A 150 7.88 10.98 20.13
CA VAL A 150 8.66 9.88 20.68
C VAL A 150 10.00 10.42 21.16
N LEU A 151 10.31 10.19 22.44
CA LEU A 151 11.54 10.65 23.07
C LEU A 151 12.74 9.84 22.57
N GLN A 152 13.75 10.53 22.05
CA GLN A 152 15.03 9.90 21.73
C GLN A 152 15.92 9.76 22.97
N VAL A 153 16.81 8.76 22.95
CA VAL A 153 17.86 8.62 23.97
C VAL A 153 18.68 9.91 24.00
N GLY A 154 18.89 10.46 25.19
CA GLY A 154 19.62 11.71 25.40
C GLY A 154 18.81 13.00 25.24
N ALA A 155 17.53 12.93 24.87
CA ALA A 155 16.69 14.13 24.79
C ALA A 155 16.36 14.68 26.19
N LEU A 156 16.17 16.00 26.28
CA LEU A 156 15.79 16.73 27.49
C LEU A 156 16.77 16.62 28.67
N GLY A 157 18.01 16.17 28.43
CA GLY A 157 18.99 15.88 29.47
C GLY A 157 18.73 14.58 30.24
N TRP A 158 17.88 13.70 29.70
CA TRP A 158 17.55 12.40 30.29
C TRP A 158 18.16 11.24 29.49
N ASN A 159 18.25 10.06 30.09
CA ASN A 159 18.69 8.82 29.44
C ASN A 159 20.08 8.91 28.78
N GLY A 160 21.08 9.46 29.50
CA GLY A 160 22.48 9.49 29.06
C GLY A 160 22.88 10.66 28.16
N GLY A 161 21.97 11.61 27.92
CA GLY A 161 22.28 12.86 27.20
C GLY A 161 22.81 13.95 28.10
N ASN A 162 23.45 14.95 27.49
CA ASN A 162 23.90 16.15 28.18
C ASN A 162 22.69 16.99 28.63
N SER A 163 22.81 17.63 29.79
CA SER A 163 21.87 18.65 30.26
C SER A 163 21.65 19.76 29.21
N LEU A 164 20.46 20.35 29.23
CA LEU A 164 20.06 21.39 28.28
C LEU A 164 20.86 22.67 28.51
N SER A 165 21.72 23.04 27.56
CA SER A 165 22.59 24.21 27.70
C SER A 165 21.79 25.51 27.76
N MET A 166 22.00 26.28 28.82
CA MET A 166 21.42 27.61 29.00
C MET A 166 22.45 28.70 28.71
N ALA A 167 21.99 29.86 28.25
CA ALA A 167 22.84 31.03 28.11
C ALA A 167 23.31 31.52 29.49
N ALA A 168 24.48 32.16 29.55
CA ALA A 168 25.01 32.75 30.78
C ALA A 168 24.12 33.86 31.36
N SER A 169 23.31 34.50 30.51
CA SER A 169 22.27 35.47 30.90
C SER A 169 20.90 34.83 31.15
N GLY A 170 20.77 33.52 31.02
CA GLY A 170 19.51 32.81 31.19
C GLY A 170 19.00 32.93 32.63
N ASP A 171 17.71 33.20 32.77
CA ASP A 171 17.06 33.30 34.07
C ASP A 171 16.38 31.97 34.43
N ALA A 172 16.78 31.38 35.54
CA ALA A 172 16.17 30.16 36.07
C ALA A 172 14.66 30.33 36.35
N ASN A 173 14.18 31.54 36.65
CA ASN A 173 12.75 31.79 36.84
C ASN A 173 11.92 31.62 35.56
N LEU A 174 12.54 31.68 34.37
CA LEU A 174 11.87 31.60 33.07
C LEU A 174 11.85 30.17 32.49
N LEU A 175 12.38 29.19 33.22
CA LEU A 175 12.29 27.79 32.83
C LEU A 175 10.82 27.36 32.82
N GLY A 176 10.30 27.08 31.62
CA GLY A 176 8.88 26.74 31.42
C GLY A 176 8.60 25.24 31.38
N ILE A 177 9.61 24.41 31.19
CA ILE A 177 9.46 22.97 30.94
C ILE A 177 10.26 22.16 31.96
N SER A 178 9.71 21.05 32.45
CA SER A 178 10.45 20.16 33.34
C SER A 178 11.66 19.57 32.62
N GLY A 179 12.82 19.56 33.25
CA GLY A 179 14.06 19.14 32.60
C GLY A 179 15.29 19.39 33.46
N ILE A 180 16.47 19.02 32.93
CA ILE A 180 17.77 19.30 33.56
C ILE A 180 18.51 20.31 32.68
N TYR A 181 18.88 21.44 33.27
CA TYR A 181 19.43 22.61 32.58
C TYR A 181 20.85 22.90 33.07
N LEU A 182 21.76 23.18 32.14
CA LEU A 182 23.16 23.53 32.40
C LEU A 182 23.36 25.05 32.31
N TYR A 183 23.65 25.68 33.43
CA TYR A 183 24.07 27.09 33.54
C TYR A 183 25.60 27.25 33.69
N SER A 184 26.34 26.15 33.77
CA SER A 184 27.80 26.14 33.97
C SER A 184 28.27 26.92 35.20
N ASN A 185 28.60 28.20 35.09
CA ASN A 185 29.02 29.05 36.20
C ASN A 185 28.37 30.45 36.16
N GLY A 186 27.26 30.61 35.44
CA GLY A 186 26.58 31.88 35.25
C GLY A 186 25.13 31.72 34.81
N GLY A 187 24.25 32.49 35.44
CA GLY A 187 22.81 32.50 35.20
C GLY A 187 22.16 33.47 36.16
N GLN A 188 20.93 33.91 35.87
CA GLN A 188 20.14 34.70 36.80
C GLN A 188 19.26 33.79 37.65
N ASN A 189 19.06 34.18 38.92
CA ASN A 189 18.23 33.44 39.88
C ASN A 189 18.64 31.97 40.11
N VAL A 190 19.90 31.63 39.83
CA VAL A 190 20.54 30.39 40.29
C VAL A 190 21.12 30.59 41.70
N PRO A 191 21.35 29.53 42.49
CA PRO A 191 21.93 29.70 43.81
C PRO A 191 23.36 30.25 43.75
N ALA A 192 23.77 30.99 44.78
CA ALA A 192 25.12 31.55 44.85
C ALA A 192 26.18 30.46 45.06
N GLY A 193 27.22 30.47 44.22
CA GLY A 193 28.30 29.49 44.20
C GLY A 193 28.32 28.69 42.89
N VAL A 194 28.99 27.53 42.91
CA VAL A 194 29.17 26.70 41.71
C VAL A 194 28.04 25.67 41.59
N PHE A 195 26.95 26.06 40.94
CA PHE A 195 25.80 25.21 40.64
C PHE A 195 25.60 25.10 39.12
N PRO A 196 26.29 24.17 38.44
CA PRO A 196 26.21 24.07 37.00
C PRO A 196 24.85 23.59 36.52
N HIS A 197 24.10 22.85 37.34
CA HIS A 197 22.86 22.24 36.94
C HIS A 197 21.68 22.71 37.80
N VAL A 198 20.58 23.04 37.12
CA VAL A 198 19.27 23.25 37.73
C VAL A 198 18.30 22.25 37.11
N ARG A 199 17.63 21.46 37.95
CA ARG A 199 16.50 20.62 37.56
C ARG A 199 15.20 21.34 37.87
N LEU A 200 14.29 21.40 36.90
CA LEU A 200 12.93 21.91 37.07
C LEU A 200 11.94 20.74 37.05
N THR A 201 11.02 20.73 38.02
CA THR A 201 9.82 19.89 38.01
C THR A 201 8.59 20.76 38.15
N THR A 202 7.71 20.74 37.15
CA THR A 202 6.48 21.55 37.11
C THR A 202 5.26 20.71 37.43
N ALA A 203 4.46 21.12 38.43
CA ALA A 203 3.15 20.54 38.70
C ALA A 203 2.05 21.21 37.86
N ALA A 204 2.08 22.54 37.81
CA ALA A 204 1.22 23.39 36.99
C ALA A 204 1.91 24.76 36.77
N PRO A 205 1.47 25.59 35.82
CA PRO A 205 1.97 26.96 35.70
C PRO A 205 1.90 27.70 37.05
N GLY A 206 3.03 28.26 37.50
CA GLY A 206 3.13 28.95 38.80
C GLY A 206 3.36 28.04 40.02
N TYR A 207 3.41 26.72 39.83
CA TYR A 207 3.65 25.71 40.87
C TYR A 207 4.75 24.76 40.41
N GLN A 208 5.98 25.09 40.80
CA GLN A 208 7.20 24.46 40.30
C GLN A 208 8.19 24.21 41.44
N THR A 209 9.04 23.21 41.29
CA THR A 209 10.19 22.98 42.17
C THR A 209 11.46 23.04 41.35
N GLN A 210 12.45 23.78 41.86
CA GLN A 210 13.79 23.80 41.29
C GLN A 210 14.78 23.23 42.29
N GLU A 211 15.67 22.39 41.78
CA GLU A 211 16.72 21.71 42.53
C GLU A 211 18.06 22.03 41.87
N ALA A 212 19.08 22.34 42.65
CA ALA A 212 20.41 22.66 42.15
C ALA A 212 21.46 21.82 42.88
N ILE A 213 22.30 21.13 42.11
CA ILE A 213 23.37 20.27 42.63
C ILE A 213 24.70 20.92 42.26
N SER A 214 25.56 21.14 43.25
CA SER A 214 26.89 21.69 43.00
C SER A 214 27.83 20.65 42.39
N SER A 215 28.77 21.08 41.56
CA SER A 215 29.92 20.26 41.14
C SER A 215 31.21 20.58 41.91
N SER A 216 31.13 21.32 43.03
CA SER A 216 32.28 21.63 43.88
C SER A 216 32.76 20.42 44.69
N PRO A 217 34.04 20.37 45.11
CA PRO A 217 34.58 19.30 45.95
C PRO A 217 33.82 19.11 47.27
N ASN A 218 33.23 20.19 47.82
CA ASN A 218 32.21 20.08 48.85
C ASN A 218 30.83 20.07 48.16
N PRO A 219 30.13 18.92 48.09
CA PRO A 219 28.83 18.86 47.45
C PRO A 219 27.84 19.70 48.26
N ARG A 220 26.96 20.41 47.56
CA ARG A 220 25.86 21.19 48.10
C ARG A 220 24.61 20.87 47.30
N TYR A 221 23.49 20.82 47.99
CA TYR A 221 22.18 20.59 47.39
C TYR A 221 21.24 21.70 47.82
N MET A 222 20.65 22.40 46.86
CA MET A 222 19.71 23.49 47.13
C MET A 222 18.39 23.26 46.42
N MET A 223 17.30 23.74 47.04
CA MET A 223 15.96 23.70 46.47
C MET A 223 15.27 25.04 46.64
N ARG A 224 14.32 25.33 45.75
CA ARG A 224 13.30 26.34 45.97
C ARG A 224 12.00 25.93 45.29
N ASN A 225 10.91 26.55 45.71
CA ASN A 225 9.60 26.33 45.10
C ASN A 225 9.05 27.63 44.52
N GLN A 226 8.34 27.53 43.41
CA GLN A 226 7.40 28.52 42.95
C GLN A 226 6.02 28.18 43.51
N TYR A 227 5.36 29.14 44.14
CA TYR A 227 3.98 29.01 44.61
C TYR A 227 3.18 30.23 44.20
N GLY A 228 2.10 30.03 43.43
CA GLY A 228 1.29 31.13 42.91
C GLY A 228 2.06 32.08 41.98
N GLY A 229 3.09 31.59 41.28
CA GLY A 229 3.90 32.39 40.36
C GLY A 229 5.16 33.01 40.97
N SER A 230 5.31 33.02 42.30
CA SER A 230 6.46 33.60 42.98
C SER A 230 7.41 32.53 43.49
N PHE A 231 8.71 32.69 43.20
CA PHE A 231 9.75 31.80 43.71
C PHE A 231 10.14 32.16 45.14
N SER A 232 10.26 31.16 46.01
CA SER A 232 10.94 31.27 47.28
C SER A 232 12.44 31.51 47.08
N PRO A 233 13.15 32.00 48.11
CA PRO A 233 14.60 31.92 48.14
C PRO A 233 15.08 30.47 48.00
N TRP A 234 16.31 30.32 47.51
CA TRP A 234 17.02 29.03 47.54
C TRP A 234 17.35 28.65 48.99
N VAL A 235 17.02 27.43 49.36
CA VAL A 235 17.37 26.83 50.67
C VAL A 235 18.33 25.67 50.48
N GLU A 236 19.31 25.55 51.37
CA GLU A 236 20.31 24.49 51.34
C GLU A 236 19.90 23.30 52.20
N PHE A 237 20.16 22.10 51.70
CA PHE A 237 20.05 20.87 52.47
C PHE A 237 21.34 20.62 53.25
N TYR A 238 21.17 20.36 54.54
CA TYR A 238 22.27 20.01 55.42
C TYR A 238 22.54 18.50 55.39
N HIS A 239 23.82 18.14 55.27
CA HIS A 239 24.36 16.78 55.26
C HIS A 239 25.72 16.75 55.97
N SER A 240 26.29 15.55 56.14
CA SER A 240 27.57 15.36 56.85
C SER A 240 28.78 16.07 56.23
N GLY A 241 28.66 16.57 55.00
CA GLY A 241 29.72 17.33 54.31
C GLY A 241 29.65 18.83 54.55
N ASN A 242 28.49 19.37 54.96
CA ASN A 242 28.29 20.79 55.26
C ASN A 242 27.77 21.01 56.70
N THR A 243 27.90 20.00 57.57
CA THR A 243 27.61 20.13 59.00
C THR A 243 28.66 19.44 59.85
N THR A 244 28.83 19.92 61.09
CA THR A 244 29.53 19.22 62.16
C THR A 244 28.53 18.70 63.18
N ARG A 245 28.77 17.48 63.68
CA ARG A 245 27.98 16.87 64.75
C ARG A 245 28.76 16.93 66.06
N ALA A 246 28.22 17.62 67.06
CA ALA A 246 28.80 17.65 68.39
C ALA A 246 28.51 16.35 69.17
N ALA A 247 29.23 16.14 70.29
CA ALA A 247 29.08 14.95 71.13
C ALA A 247 27.67 14.82 71.75
N ASP A 248 26.97 15.94 71.92
CA ASP A 248 25.58 16.02 72.38
C ASP A 248 24.55 15.72 71.27
N GLY A 249 25.01 15.47 70.05
CA GLY A 249 24.18 15.17 68.89
C GLY A 249 23.68 16.39 68.11
N THR A 250 23.98 17.62 68.53
CA THR A 250 23.60 18.84 67.81
C THR A 250 24.35 18.97 66.48
N LEU A 251 23.66 19.52 65.46
CA LEU A 251 24.23 19.81 64.15
C LEU A 251 24.48 21.31 64.00
N LYS A 252 25.67 21.69 63.54
CA LYS A 252 26.01 23.07 63.17
C LYS A 252 26.45 23.11 61.71
N ALA A 253 25.93 24.07 60.95
CA ALA A 253 26.42 24.35 59.61
C ALA A 253 27.89 24.80 59.67
N ILE A 254 28.68 24.40 58.68
CA ILE A 254 30.08 24.85 58.51
C ILE A 254 30.19 25.99 57.53
#